data_AF-A0A0Q5HI02-F1
#
_entry.id   AF-A0A0Q5HI02-F1
#
_cell.length_a   1.000
_cell.length_b   1.000
_cell.length_c   1.000
_cell.angle_alpha   90.00
_cell.angle_beta   90.00
_cell.angle_gamma   90.00
#
_symmetry.space_group_name_H-M   'P 1'
#
loop_
_entity.id
_entity.type
_entity.pdbx_description
1 polymer ?
#
loop_
_entity_poly.entity_id
_entity_poly.type
_entity_poly.pdbx_seq_one_letter_code
_entity_poly.pdbx_strand_id
1 'polypeptide(L)'
;MIYKDSDNKMPVVAILQRMLALAGPDKRPLIERELRMMRAGIAAERDAAGLIDGYLKDSTRTAVVHDLRLVSGGGQAAQIDHLLIHRSRRFYLLDTKHFRHGLRITEDGDFLRWNPVTETLEPMASPLDALARQVSVLRDALEAFGLDDAPVDTLVLLAPNARIERPRRFDSARVMKADQFMEKLSASADNAQASTIQGYLNRTRMSDSISDIAQRLIALHRPSTADTMARFGLRPDLRPSLPPPAAAAKAPAPAEGAGGDQVFEADSMRST
;
A
#
# COMPACT_ATOMS: atom_id res chain seq x y z
N MET A 1 -2.43 -12.61 20.39
CA MET A 1 -1.47 -13.45 19.66
C MET A 1 -1.30 -12.89 18.26
N ILE A 2 -0.05 -12.84 17.77
CA ILE A 2 0.26 -12.33 16.43
C ILE A 2 0.18 -13.49 15.44
N TYR A 3 -0.63 -13.32 14.40
CA TYR A 3 -0.87 -14.33 13.36
C TYR A 3 -0.19 -14.00 12.04
N LYS A 4 0.05 -12.71 11.77
CA LYS A 4 0.78 -12.23 10.60
C LYS A 4 1.55 -10.97 11.00
N ASP A 5 2.86 -11.00 10.78
CA ASP A 5 3.74 -9.83 10.92
C ASP A 5 3.58 -8.83 9.76
N SER A 6 4.11 -7.62 9.94
CA SER A 6 4.14 -6.60 8.90
C SER A 6 4.93 -7.06 7.67
N ASP A 7 4.48 -6.65 6.49
CA ASP A 7 5.14 -6.98 5.23
C ASP A 7 6.44 -6.19 5.07
N ASN A 8 7.43 -6.79 4.41
CA ASN A 8 8.66 -6.09 4.08
C ASN A 8 8.42 -5.08 2.94
N LYS A 9 8.34 -3.80 3.31
CA LYS A 9 8.15 -2.66 2.39
C LYS A 9 9.46 -2.10 1.83
N MET A 10 10.62 -2.61 2.23
CA MET A 10 11.94 -2.13 1.77
C MET A 10 12.21 -2.28 0.27
N PRO A 11 11.71 -3.32 -0.45
CA PRO A 11 11.88 -3.41 -1.89
C PRO A 11 11.33 -2.18 -2.64
N VAL A 12 10.21 -1.62 -2.18
CA VAL A 12 9.61 -0.40 -2.74
C VAL A 12 10.51 0.81 -2.50
N VAL A 13 11.05 0.95 -1.28
CA VAL A 13 12.00 2.01 -0.94
C VAL A 13 13.25 1.93 -1.84
N ALA A 14 13.78 0.73 -2.06
CA ALA A 14 14.92 0.50 -2.93
C ALA A 14 14.61 0.87 -4.40
N ILE A 15 13.41 0.58 -4.90
CA ILE A 15 12.95 1.01 -6.23
C ILE A 15 12.93 2.53 -6.32
N LEU A 16 12.33 3.23 -5.34
CA LEU A 16 12.28 4.69 -5.32
C LEU A 16 13.68 5.32 -5.25
N GLN A 17 14.61 4.72 -4.49
CA GLN A 17 16.00 5.17 -4.45
C GLN A 17 16.72 5.00 -5.80
N ARG A 18 16.49 3.89 -6.51
CA ARG A 18 17.02 3.69 -7.87
C ARG A 18 16.43 4.70 -8.85
N MET A 19 15.12 4.92 -8.79
CA MET A 19 14.45 5.94 -9.62
C MET A 19 15.01 7.33 -9.37
N LEU A 20 15.28 7.67 -8.10
CA LEU A 20 15.86 8.95 -7.72
C LEU A 20 17.27 9.15 -8.30
N ALA A 21 18.08 8.10 -8.35
CA ALA A 21 19.43 8.14 -8.93
C ALA A 21 19.41 8.37 -10.45
N LEU A 22 18.35 7.93 -11.14
CA LEU A 22 18.18 8.05 -12.60
C LEU A 22 17.33 9.26 -13.01
N ALA A 23 16.74 9.98 -12.06
CA ALA A 23 15.78 11.04 -12.34
C ALA A 23 16.47 12.34 -12.80
N GLY A 24 15.96 12.92 -13.88
CA GLY A 24 16.27 14.30 -14.28
C GLY A 24 15.70 15.34 -13.29
N PRO A 25 16.11 16.62 -13.42
CA PRO A 25 15.80 17.68 -12.46
C PRO A 25 14.30 17.85 -12.19
N ASP A 26 13.44 17.67 -13.19
CA ASP A 26 11.99 17.88 -13.06
C ASP A 26 11.29 16.81 -12.21
N LYS A 27 11.77 15.56 -12.28
CA LYS A 27 11.14 14.41 -11.58
C LYS A 27 11.73 14.18 -10.18
N ARG A 28 12.93 14.71 -9.93
CA ARG A 28 13.66 14.50 -8.68
C ARG A 28 12.86 14.94 -7.44
N PRO A 29 12.26 16.16 -7.39
CA PRO A 29 11.51 16.60 -6.20
C PRO A 29 10.28 15.73 -5.90
N LEU A 30 9.62 15.21 -6.95
CA LEU A 30 8.46 14.32 -6.82
C LEU A 30 8.87 12.98 -6.20
N ILE A 31 9.96 12.38 -6.67
CA ILE A 31 10.46 11.11 -6.14
C ILE A 31 10.99 11.28 -4.71
N GLU A 32 11.69 12.37 -4.42
CA GLU A 32 12.13 12.68 -3.04
C GLU A 32 10.95 12.83 -2.10
N ARG A 33 9.88 13.51 -2.53
CA ARG A 33 8.65 13.64 -1.75
C ARG A 33 8.02 12.26 -1.50
N GLU A 34 7.89 11.43 -2.53
CA GLU A 34 7.34 10.07 -2.40
C GLU A 34 8.18 9.20 -1.46
N LEU A 35 9.50 9.23 -1.59
CA LEU A 35 10.41 8.50 -0.73
C LEU A 35 10.30 8.94 0.74
N ARG A 36 10.17 10.26 0.99
CA ARG A 36 9.92 10.78 2.34
C ARG A 36 8.58 10.30 2.89
N MET A 37 7.51 10.35 2.10
CA MET A 37 6.18 9.89 2.51
C MET A 37 6.17 8.38 2.79
N MET A 38 6.77 7.57 1.93
CA MET A 38 6.88 6.11 2.09
C MET A 38 7.64 5.74 3.38
N ARG A 39 8.79 6.38 3.63
CA ARG A 39 9.58 6.12 4.84
C ARG A 39 8.83 6.51 6.11
N ALA A 40 8.14 7.66 6.09
CA ALA A 40 7.35 8.11 7.21
C ALA A 40 6.15 7.18 7.48
N GLY A 41 5.50 6.67 6.43
CA GLY A 41 4.45 5.65 6.53
C GLY A 41 4.96 4.36 7.18
N ILE A 42 6.05 3.79 6.65
CA ILE A 42 6.68 2.58 7.20
C ILE A 42 7.06 2.76 8.67
N ALA A 43 7.60 3.92 9.04
CA ALA A 43 7.97 4.20 10.42
C ALA A 43 6.74 4.24 11.33
N ALA A 44 5.67 4.94 10.92
CA ALA A 44 4.46 5.02 11.72
C ALA A 44 3.78 3.66 11.88
N GLU A 45 3.67 2.87 10.81
CA GLU A 45 3.14 1.50 10.86
C GLU A 45 3.96 0.61 11.79
N ARG A 46 5.29 0.72 11.76
CA ARG A 46 6.18 -0.02 12.65
C ARG A 46 5.99 0.37 14.11
N ASP A 47 5.90 1.66 14.39
CA ASP A 47 5.69 2.16 15.76
C ASP A 47 4.34 1.68 16.32
N ALA A 48 3.28 1.73 15.48
CA ALA A 48 1.96 1.22 15.83
C ALA A 48 1.97 -0.31 16.04
N ALA A 49 2.60 -1.07 15.13
CA ALA A 49 2.76 -2.52 15.28
C ALA A 49 3.49 -2.87 16.58
N GLY A 50 4.61 -2.20 16.88
CA GLY A 50 5.36 -2.43 18.11
C GLY A 50 4.53 -2.20 19.39
N LEU A 51 3.67 -1.18 19.40
CA LEU A 51 2.72 -0.96 20.50
C LEU A 51 1.66 -2.06 20.54
N ILE A 52 1.03 -2.39 19.42
CA ILE A 52 -0.01 -3.44 19.35
C ILE A 52 0.55 -4.78 19.85
N ASP A 53 1.73 -5.16 19.36
CA ASP A 53 2.40 -6.41 19.70
C ASP A 53 2.80 -6.44 21.18
N GLY A 54 3.30 -5.33 21.71
CA GLY A 54 3.65 -5.20 23.12
C GLY A 54 2.51 -5.59 24.07
N TYR A 55 1.27 -5.20 23.73
CA TYR A 55 0.09 -5.51 24.54
C TYR A 55 -0.58 -6.85 24.17
N LEU A 56 -0.51 -7.27 22.90
CA LEU A 56 -1.33 -8.37 22.39
C LEU A 56 -0.56 -9.64 22.03
N LYS A 57 0.78 -9.65 22.06
CA LYS A 57 1.59 -10.85 21.71
C LYS A 57 1.13 -12.11 22.45
N ASP A 58 0.85 -11.99 23.75
CA ASP A 58 0.45 -13.11 24.62
C ASP A 58 -1.07 -13.24 24.78
N SER A 59 -1.85 -12.40 24.08
CA SER A 59 -3.32 -12.43 24.20
C SER A 59 -3.90 -13.71 23.62
N THR A 60 -4.72 -14.41 24.41
CA THR A 60 -5.52 -15.58 23.98
C THR A 60 -6.89 -15.20 23.42
N ARG A 61 -7.24 -13.90 23.45
CA ARG A 61 -8.58 -13.40 23.12
C ARG A 61 -8.62 -12.58 21.84
N THR A 62 -7.46 -12.15 21.36
CA THR A 62 -7.34 -11.29 20.20
C THR A 62 -6.28 -11.84 19.27
N ALA A 63 -6.66 -12.12 18.02
CA ALA A 63 -5.74 -12.38 16.93
C ALA A 63 -5.34 -11.05 16.28
N VAL A 64 -4.06 -10.89 15.98
CA VAL A 64 -3.50 -9.71 15.32
C VAL A 64 -2.99 -10.09 13.94
N VAL A 65 -3.43 -9.39 12.91
CA VAL A 65 -3.02 -9.61 11.52
C VAL A 65 -2.56 -8.26 10.95
N HIS A 66 -1.25 -8.14 10.68
CA HIS A 66 -0.67 -6.93 10.10
C HIS A 66 -0.62 -6.98 8.58
N ASP A 67 -0.65 -5.80 7.96
CA ASP A 67 -0.50 -5.61 6.51
C ASP A 67 -1.37 -6.56 5.67
N LEU A 68 -2.66 -6.61 5.99
CA LEU A 68 -3.60 -7.45 5.28
C LEU A 68 -4.14 -6.71 4.05
N ARG A 69 -3.65 -7.12 2.87
CA ARG A 69 -4.23 -6.73 1.60
C ARG A 69 -5.31 -7.69 1.10
N LEU A 70 -6.53 -7.19 0.93
CA LEU A 70 -7.67 -7.93 0.39
C LEU A 70 -8.12 -7.35 -0.96
N VAL A 71 -8.79 -8.16 -1.77
CA VAL A 71 -9.39 -7.75 -3.04
C VAL A 71 -10.82 -8.29 -3.09
N SER A 72 -11.80 -7.40 -3.27
CA SER A 72 -13.21 -7.79 -3.36
C SER A 72 -13.52 -8.54 -4.65
N GLY A 73 -14.69 -9.18 -4.71
CA GLY A 73 -15.19 -9.81 -5.94
C GLY A 73 -15.29 -8.84 -7.12
N GLY A 74 -15.54 -7.55 -6.85
CA GLY A 74 -15.55 -6.48 -7.86
C GLY A 74 -14.18 -5.92 -8.25
N GLY A 75 -13.08 -6.49 -7.72
CA GLY A 75 -11.71 -6.08 -8.05
C GLY A 75 -11.17 -4.89 -7.25
N GLN A 76 -11.94 -4.35 -6.29
CA GLN A 76 -11.46 -3.28 -5.42
C GLN A 76 -10.47 -3.84 -4.40
N ALA A 77 -9.27 -3.25 -4.33
CA ALA A 77 -8.27 -3.64 -3.35
C ALA A 77 -8.32 -2.74 -2.10
N ALA A 78 -8.12 -3.33 -0.93
CA ALA A 78 -7.94 -2.63 0.33
C ALA A 78 -6.67 -3.13 1.02
N GLN A 79 -5.79 -2.19 1.40
CA GLN A 79 -4.70 -2.44 2.33
C GLN A 79 -5.21 -2.14 3.74
N ILE A 80 -5.04 -3.05 4.69
CA ILE A 80 -5.36 -2.85 6.11
C ILE A 80 -4.05 -2.96 6.89
N ASP A 81 -3.65 -1.90 7.57
CA ASP A 81 -2.35 -1.86 8.25
C ASP A 81 -2.33 -2.81 9.45
N HIS A 82 -3.38 -2.77 10.28
CA HIS A 82 -3.55 -3.73 11.37
C HIS A 82 -5.03 -4.12 11.53
N LEU A 83 -5.31 -5.42 11.51
CA LEU A 83 -6.62 -5.99 11.80
C LEU A 83 -6.54 -6.77 13.12
N LEU A 84 -7.38 -6.41 14.08
CA LEU A 84 -7.55 -7.17 15.32
C LEU A 84 -8.88 -7.94 15.28
N ILE A 85 -8.84 -9.21 15.65
CA ILE A 85 -10.02 -10.09 15.68
C ILE A 85 -10.20 -10.56 17.11
N HIS A 86 -11.18 -10.00 17.81
CA HIS A 86 -11.50 -10.38 19.18
C HIS A 86 -12.41 -11.62 19.20
N ARG A 87 -12.29 -12.47 20.22
CA ARG A 87 -13.07 -13.70 20.41
C ARG A 87 -14.59 -13.52 20.41
N SER A 88 -15.08 -12.31 20.63
CA SER A 88 -16.49 -11.95 20.51
C SER A 88 -16.92 -11.67 19.05
N ARG A 89 -16.09 -12.00 18.06
CA ARG A 89 -16.28 -11.68 16.64
C ARG A 89 -16.43 -10.19 16.37
N ARG A 90 -15.68 -9.39 17.14
CA ARG A 90 -15.54 -7.95 16.90
C ARG A 90 -14.20 -7.72 16.24
N PHE A 91 -14.22 -7.00 15.14
CA PHE A 91 -13.05 -6.66 14.36
C PHE A 91 -12.66 -5.21 14.65
N TYR A 92 -11.37 -4.93 14.72
CA TYR A 92 -10.84 -3.57 14.77
C TYR A 92 -9.96 -3.38 13.55
N LEU A 93 -10.36 -2.48 12.66
CA LEU A 93 -9.60 -2.11 11.47
C LEU A 93 -8.85 -0.82 11.80
N LEU A 94 -7.53 -0.90 11.81
CA LEU A 94 -6.64 0.17 12.23
C LEU A 94 -5.83 0.64 11.01
N ASP A 95 -6.00 1.91 10.66
CA ASP A 95 -5.26 2.57 9.57
C ASP A 95 -4.26 3.54 10.19
N THR A 96 -2.98 3.35 9.90
CA THR A 96 -1.91 4.14 10.51
C THR A 96 -1.57 5.33 9.60
N LYS A 97 -1.45 6.51 10.20
CA LYS A 97 -1.17 7.76 9.48
C LYS A 97 -0.10 8.57 10.19
N HIS A 98 0.79 9.14 9.38
CA HIS A 98 1.86 10.00 9.85
C HIS A 98 1.61 11.46 9.46
N PHE A 99 1.46 12.34 10.46
CA PHE A 99 1.34 13.79 10.27
C PHE A 99 2.45 14.54 11.00
N ARG A 100 3.51 14.89 10.28
CA ARG A 100 4.72 15.51 10.85
C ARG A 100 4.46 16.80 11.64
N HIS A 101 3.52 17.60 11.16
CA HIS A 101 3.24 18.95 11.66
C HIS A 101 1.85 19.04 12.30
N GLY A 102 1.28 17.87 12.63
CA GLY A 102 -0.05 17.75 13.20
C GLY A 102 -1.17 17.69 12.16
N LEU A 103 -2.34 17.34 12.67
CA LEU A 103 -3.59 17.22 11.95
C LEU A 103 -4.61 18.15 12.61
N ARG A 104 -5.35 18.91 11.81
CA ARG A 104 -6.52 19.65 12.28
C ARG A 104 -7.77 19.05 11.67
N ILE A 105 -8.78 18.83 12.50
CA ILE A 105 -10.11 18.41 12.07
C ILE A 105 -11.05 19.60 12.30
N THR A 106 -11.77 20.03 11.27
CA THR A 106 -12.68 21.18 11.36
C THR A 106 -14.00 20.78 12.03
N GLU A 107 -14.81 21.78 12.39
CA GLU A 107 -16.13 21.55 12.96
C GLU A 107 -17.09 20.85 11.99
N ASP A 108 -16.83 20.94 10.68
CA ASP A 108 -17.62 20.32 9.62
C ASP A 108 -17.09 18.93 9.23
N GLY A 109 -15.99 18.48 9.85
CA GLY A 109 -15.39 17.16 9.63
C GLY A 109 -14.30 17.12 8.57
N ASP A 110 -13.85 18.27 8.05
CA ASP A 110 -12.74 18.33 7.10
C ASP A 110 -11.40 18.07 7.80
N PHE A 111 -10.51 17.39 7.08
CA PHE A 111 -9.16 17.10 7.53
C PHE A 111 -8.19 18.08 6.87
N LEU A 112 -7.46 18.82 7.70
CA LEU A 112 -6.44 19.77 7.26
C LEU A 112 -5.07 19.30 7.74
N ARG A 113 -4.09 19.35 6.84
CA ARG A 113 -2.68 19.08 7.15
C ARG A 113 -1.86 20.34 6.96
N TRP A 114 -0.83 20.51 7.78
CA TRP A 114 0.12 21.61 7.60
C TRP A 114 1.05 21.34 6.41
N ASN A 115 1.11 22.29 5.48
CA ASN A 115 2.07 22.29 4.39
C ASN A 115 3.26 23.19 4.76
N PRO A 116 4.48 22.64 4.93
CA PRO A 116 5.66 23.43 5.30
C PRO A 116 6.20 24.31 4.16
N VAL A 117 5.75 24.11 2.91
CA VAL A 117 6.18 24.92 1.76
C VAL A 117 5.38 26.21 1.69
N THR A 118 4.07 26.13 1.89
CA THR A 118 3.15 27.27 1.86
C THR A 118 2.91 27.87 3.24
N GLU A 119 3.39 27.21 4.30
CA GLU A 119 3.15 27.57 5.71
C GLU A 119 1.66 27.76 6.03
N THR A 120 0.81 26.94 5.41
CA THR A 120 -0.64 26.99 5.61
C THR A 120 -1.23 25.60 5.85
N LEU A 121 -2.44 25.60 6.42
CA LEU A 121 -3.26 24.41 6.52
C LEU A 121 -3.95 24.16 5.18
N GLU A 122 -3.74 22.99 4.61
CA GLU A 122 -4.34 22.59 3.34
C GLU A 122 -5.33 21.44 3.54
N PRO A 123 -6.47 21.46 2.83
CA PRO A 123 -7.40 20.33 2.82
C PRO A 123 -6.74 19.05 2.34
N MET A 124 -7.17 17.93 2.93
CA MET A 124 -6.84 16.60 2.46
C MET A 124 -8.06 15.70 2.48
N ALA A 125 -8.00 14.62 1.69
CA ALA A 125 -9.02 13.60 1.73
C ALA A 125 -9.18 13.04 3.15
N SER A 126 -10.43 12.80 3.56
CA SER A 126 -10.74 12.24 4.87
C SER A 126 -10.15 10.83 5.01
N PRO A 127 -9.31 10.59 6.04
CA PRO A 127 -8.87 9.24 6.38
C PRO A 127 -10.04 8.31 6.74
N LEU A 128 -11.16 8.86 7.22
CA LEU A 128 -12.36 8.07 7.56
C LEU A 128 -13.03 7.48 6.31
N ASP A 129 -12.96 8.18 5.17
CA ASP A 129 -13.50 7.67 3.90
C ASP A 129 -12.64 6.51 3.36
N ALA A 130 -11.33 6.55 3.59
CA ALA A 130 -10.43 5.44 3.27
C ALA A 130 -10.78 4.20 4.10
N LEU A 131 -11.01 4.38 5.40
CA LEU A 131 -11.50 3.32 6.30
C LEU A 131 -12.83 2.73 5.81
N ALA A 132 -13.79 3.56 5.40
CA ALA A 132 -15.07 3.08 4.90
C ALA A 132 -14.92 2.15 3.68
N ARG A 133 -14.01 2.49 2.76
CA ARG A 133 -13.68 1.62 1.61
C ARG A 133 -13.01 0.32 2.02
N GLN A 134 -12.10 0.37 3.00
CA GLN A 134 -11.45 -0.84 3.54
C GLN A 134 -12.46 -1.76 4.23
N VAL A 135 -13.41 -1.20 4.98
CA VAL A 135 -14.50 -1.97 5.60
C VAL A 135 -15.33 -2.69 4.55
N SER A 136 -15.72 -2.02 3.46
CA SER A 136 -16.48 -2.68 2.39
C SER A 136 -15.74 -3.90 1.83
N VAL A 137 -14.45 -3.79 1.54
CA VAL A 137 -13.66 -4.92 1.02
C VAL A 137 -13.49 -6.02 2.08
N LEU A 138 -13.33 -5.66 3.35
CA LEU A 138 -13.28 -6.63 4.43
C LEU A 138 -14.62 -7.37 4.57
N ARG A 139 -15.76 -6.67 4.45
CA ARG A 139 -17.10 -7.25 4.50
C ARG A 139 -17.29 -8.31 3.44
N ASP A 140 -16.91 -8.01 2.20
CA ASP A 140 -16.97 -8.96 1.08
C ASP A 140 -16.11 -10.22 1.37
N ALA A 141 -14.93 -10.04 1.98
CA ALA A 141 -14.08 -11.17 2.38
C ALA A 141 -14.71 -11.99 3.52
N LEU A 142 -15.41 -11.35 4.46
CA LEU A 142 -16.08 -11.99 5.59
C LEU A 142 -17.40 -12.69 5.20
N GLU A 143 -18.02 -12.30 4.09
CA GLU A 143 -19.25 -12.93 3.58
C GLU A 143 -19.05 -14.43 3.30
N ALA A 144 -17.90 -14.81 2.72
CA ALA A 144 -17.53 -16.21 2.50
C ALA A 144 -17.42 -17.03 3.81
N PHE A 145 -17.33 -16.34 4.95
CA PHE A 145 -17.26 -16.94 6.29
C PHE A 145 -18.59 -16.80 7.05
N GLY A 146 -19.56 -16.09 6.46
CA GLY A 146 -20.83 -15.73 7.09
C GLY A 146 -20.63 -14.86 8.34
N LEU A 147 -19.71 -13.90 8.25
CA LEU A 147 -19.35 -12.92 9.27
C LEU A 147 -19.43 -11.48 8.74
N ASP A 148 -20.13 -11.27 7.62
CA ASP A 148 -20.36 -9.98 6.98
C ASP A 148 -21.16 -9.01 7.86
N ASP A 149 -21.91 -9.49 8.84
CA ASP A 149 -22.66 -8.69 9.82
C ASP A 149 -21.87 -8.35 11.11
N ALA A 150 -20.68 -8.94 11.29
CA ALA A 150 -19.91 -8.84 12.52
C ALA A 150 -19.52 -7.38 12.85
N PRO A 151 -19.50 -6.90 14.10
CA PRO A 151 -19.11 -5.52 14.39
C PRO A 151 -17.67 -5.22 13.92
N VAL A 152 -17.47 -4.14 13.17
CA VAL A 152 -16.16 -3.67 12.70
C VAL A 152 -15.94 -2.24 13.20
N ASP A 153 -15.00 -2.09 14.13
CA ASP A 153 -14.62 -0.81 14.72
C ASP A 153 -13.51 -0.13 13.90
N THR A 154 -13.81 1.12 13.59
CA THR A 154 -13.13 2.12 12.78
C THR A 154 -12.03 2.99 13.40
N LEU A 155 -10.71 2.78 13.27
CA LEU A 155 -9.72 3.73 13.82
C LEU A 155 -8.62 4.18 12.87
N VAL A 156 -8.33 5.48 12.91
CA VAL A 156 -7.11 6.10 12.38
C VAL A 156 -6.13 6.26 13.53
N LEU A 157 -4.99 5.58 13.44
CA LEU A 157 -3.93 5.64 14.44
C LEU A 157 -2.84 6.63 14.03
N LEU A 158 -2.54 7.56 14.93
CA LEU A 158 -1.43 8.49 14.82
C LEU A 158 -0.31 8.13 15.78
N ALA A 159 0.89 8.60 15.49
CA ALA A 159 2.02 8.48 16.39
C ALA A 159 1.71 9.12 17.77
N PRO A 160 2.25 8.57 18.88
CA PRO A 160 2.04 9.12 20.23
C PRO A 160 2.40 10.60 20.38
N ASN A 161 3.39 11.08 19.63
CA ASN A 161 3.82 12.48 19.63
C ASN A 161 3.05 13.37 18.64
N ALA A 162 2.08 12.84 17.88
CA ALA A 162 1.31 13.63 16.92
C ALA A 162 0.47 14.71 17.61
N ARG A 163 0.42 15.91 17.02
CA ARG A 163 -0.50 16.97 17.42
C ARG A 163 -1.82 16.80 16.69
N ILE A 164 -2.93 16.83 17.43
CA ILE A 164 -4.29 16.77 16.88
C ILE A 164 -5.05 17.98 17.39
N GLU A 165 -5.43 18.87 16.48
CA GLU A 165 -6.39 19.93 16.77
C GLU A 165 -7.79 19.39 16.54
N ARG A 166 -8.55 19.23 17.62
CA ARG A 166 -9.86 18.59 17.61
C ARG A 166 -10.99 19.63 17.57
N PRO A 167 -12.07 19.34 16.85
CA PRO A 167 -13.29 20.14 16.87
C PRO A 167 -14.06 19.89 18.16
N ARG A 168 -14.99 20.78 18.46
CA ARG A 168 -15.91 20.65 19.60
C ARG A 168 -17.17 19.87 19.24
N ARG A 169 -17.69 20.04 18.01
CA ARG A 169 -19.00 19.48 17.60
C ARG A 169 -18.88 18.19 16.81
N PHE A 170 -17.87 18.07 15.97
CA PHE A 170 -17.66 16.87 15.15
C PHE A 170 -17.03 15.73 15.97
N ASP A 171 -17.56 14.51 15.83
CA ASP A 171 -17.00 13.34 16.50
C ASP A 171 -15.69 12.88 15.84
N SER A 172 -14.58 13.23 16.48
CA SER A 172 -13.23 12.82 16.07
C SER A 172 -12.67 11.65 16.89
N ALA A 173 -13.50 10.93 17.66
CA ALA A 173 -13.05 9.86 18.56
C ALA A 173 -12.35 8.70 17.81
N ARG A 174 -12.71 8.48 16.55
CA ARG A 174 -12.10 7.47 15.66
C ARG A 174 -10.70 7.83 15.19
N VAL A 175 -10.24 9.06 15.43
CA VAL A 175 -8.86 9.49 15.16
C VAL A 175 -8.16 9.61 16.49
N MET A 176 -7.20 8.74 16.78
CA MET A 176 -6.50 8.75 18.06
C MET A 176 -5.06 8.32 17.93
N LYS A 177 -4.30 8.50 19.01
CA LYS A 177 -2.91 8.05 19.07
C LYS A 177 -2.87 6.56 19.39
N ALA A 178 -1.85 5.87 18.89
CA ALA A 178 -1.71 4.43 19.03
C ALA A 178 -1.63 3.99 20.51
N ASP A 179 -0.91 4.72 21.35
CA ASP A 179 -0.82 4.50 22.80
C ASP A 179 -2.19 4.61 23.50
N GLN A 180 -2.95 5.68 23.20
CA GLN A 180 -4.29 5.89 23.75
C GLN A 180 -5.28 4.78 23.36
N PHE A 181 -5.15 4.24 22.15
CA PHE A 181 -5.96 3.11 21.71
C PHE A 181 -5.67 1.86 22.55
N MET A 182 -4.40 1.56 22.80
CA MET A 182 -4.02 0.39 23.59
C MET A 182 -4.48 0.48 25.05
N GLU A 183 -4.38 1.67 25.65
CA GLU A 183 -4.96 1.94 26.98
C GLU A 183 -6.46 1.67 27.00
N LYS A 184 -7.21 2.19 26.01
CA LYS A 184 -8.66 1.94 25.91
C LYS A 184 -9.01 0.46 25.72
N LEU A 185 -8.23 -0.24 24.90
CA LEU A 185 -8.44 -1.66 24.63
C LEU A 185 -8.19 -2.50 25.89
N SER A 186 -7.14 -2.19 26.64
CA SER A 186 -6.80 -2.88 27.90
C SER A 186 -7.86 -2.61 28.99
N ALA A 187 -8.24 -1.35 29.21
CA ALA A 187 -9.29 -1.00 30.17
C ALA A 187 -10.64 -1.65 29.84
N SER A 188 -10.97 -1.76 28.54
CA SER A 188 -12.18 -2.47 28.10
C SER A 188 -12.09 -3.97 28.34
N ALA A 189 -10.90 -4.57 28.22
CA ALA A 189 -10.69 -5.98 28.53
C ALA A 189 -10.83 -6.27 30.04
N ASP A 190 -10.36 -5.37 30.90
CA ASP A 190 -10.49 -5.48 32.36
C ASP A 190 -11.95 -5.31 32.81
N ASN A 191 -12.67 -4.35 32.22
CA ASN A 191 -14.10 -4.16 32.49
C ASN A 191 -14.98 -5.31 31.95
N ALA A 192 -14.56 -5.96 30.85
CA ALA A 192 -15.22 -7.16 30.36
C ALA A 192 -14.99 -8.38 31.28
N GLN A 193 -13.88 -8.42 32.03
CA GLN A 193 -13.65 -9.44 33.06
C GLN A 193 -14.55 -9.23 34.28
N ALA A 194 -14.81 -7.97 34.67
CA ALA A 194 -15.72 -7.64 35.77
C ALA A 194 -17.22 -7.85 35.47
N SER A 195 -17.62 -7.85 34.19
CA SER A 195 -19.03 -7.94 33.76
C SER A 195 -19.50 -9.33 33.29
N THR A 196 -18.69 -10.40 33.48
CA THR A 196 -19.00 -11.76 33.00
C THR A 196 -20.09 -12.52 33.81
N ILE A 197 -21.05 -11.83 34.42
CA ILE A 197 -22.22 -12.50 35.06
C ILE A 197 -23.56 -12.22 34.36
N GLN A 198 -23.71 -11.24 33.47
CA GLN A 198 -25.04 -10.94 32.92
C GLN A 198 -25.06 -10.79 31.39
N GLY A 199 -25.42 -11.90 30.73
CA GLY A 199 -26.13 -11.90 29.45
C GLY A 199 -25.29 -11.61 28.21
N TYR A 200 -25.05 -12.64 27.39
CA TYR A 200 -25.60 -12.74 26.03
C TYR A 200 -25.36 -14.17 25.55
N LEU A 201 -26.38 -15.00 25.80
CA LEU A 201 -26.66 -16.16 24.95
C LEU A 201 -27.04 -15.62 23.58
N ASN A 202 -26.13 -15.71 22.61
CA ASN A 202 -26.48 -15.93 21.21
C ASN A 202 -25.78 -17.22 20.78
N ARG A 203 -26.49 -18.35 20.93
CA ARG A 203 -26.34 -19.50 20.02
C ARG A 203 -26.67 -18.92 18.63
N THR A 204 -25.88 -18.99 17.57
CA THR A 204 -25.41 -20.20 16.90
C THR A 204 -24.44 -19.78 15.78
N ARG A 205 -23.31 -20.50 15.68
CA ARG A 205 -22.30 -20.64 14.60
C ARG A 205 -20.93 -20.77 15.27
N MET A 206 -20.76 -21.79 16.11
CA MET A 206 -19.59 -21.96 16.99
C MET A 206 -18.49 -22.83 16.34
N SER A 207 -18.30 -22.77 15.01
CA SER A 207 -17.28 -23.60 14.36
C SER A 207 -15.90 -22.93 14.36
N ASP A 208 -15.83 -21.63 14.07
CA ASP A 208 -14.55 -21.02 13.71
C ASP A 208 -13.94 -20.29 14.92
N SER A 209 -12.77 -20.74 15.34
CA SER A 209 -11.95 -20.05 16.33
C SER A 209 -11.39 -18.73 15.76
N ILE A 210 -10.91 -17.83 16.62
CA ILE A 210 -10.20 -16.62 16.16
C ILE A 210 -8.97 -16.96 15.31
N SER A 211 -8.39 -18.14 15.54
CA SER A 211 -7.27 -18.69 14.77
C SER A 211 -7.72 -18.99 13.34
N ASP A 212 -8.84 -19.69 13.19
CA ASP A 212 -9.38 -20.10 11.89
C ASP A 212 -9.77 -18.86 11.07
N ILE A 213 -10.44 -17.88 11.68
CA ILE A 213 -10.81 -16.63 10.99
C ILE A 213 -9.55 -15.89 10.53
N ALA A 214 -8.54 -15.75 11.40
CA ALA A 214 -7.29 -15.07 11.04
C ALA A 214 -6.58 -15.79 9.88
N GLN A 215 -6.43 -17.11 9.95
CA GLN A 215 -5.77 -17.91 8.92
C GLN A 215 -6.51 -17.85 7.58
N ARG A 216 -7.85 -17.90 7.59
CA ARG A 216 -8.67 -17.78 6.38
C ARG A 216 -8.51 -16.41 5.73
N LEU A 217 -8.49 -15.32 6.52
CA LEU A 217 -8.22 -13.98 6.01
C LEU A 217 -6.79 -13.85 5.46
N ILE A 218 -5.79 -14.40 6.14
CA ILE A 218 -4.41 -14.43 5.68
C ILE A 218 -4.29 -15.19 4.35
N ALA A 219 -5.04 -16.29 4.16
CA ALA A 219 -5.05 -17.02 2.89
C ALA A 219 -5.59 -16.20 1.71
N LEU A 220 -6.42 -15.17 1.97
CA LEU A 220 -6.91 -14.23 0.95
C LEU A 220 -5.93 -13.08 0.67
N HIS A 221 -4.83 -12.99 1.43
CA HIS A 221 -3.87 -11.90 1.31
C HIS A 221 -3.22 -11.85 -0.08
N ARG A 222 -3.22 -10.66 -0.71
CA ARG A 222 -2.55 -10.42 -2.00
C ARG A 222 -1.50 -9.32 -1.89
N PRO A 223 -0.19 -9.64 -1.75
CA PRO A 223 0.88 -8.65 -1.59
C PRO A 223 0.85 -7.55 -2.65
N SER A 224 1.16 -6.31 -2.25
CA SER A 224 1.04 -5.11 -3.09
C SER A 224 2.24 -4.83 -4.01
N THR A 225 3.25 -5.71 -4.02
CA THR A 225 4.52 -5.47 -4.73
C THR A 225 4.31 -5.23 -6.24
N ALA A 226 3.44 -6.02 -6.88
CA ALA A 226 3.17 -5.88 -8.31
C ALA A 226 2.48 -4.55 -8.67
N ASP A 227 1.48 -4.14 -7.87
CA ASP A 227 0.76 -2.88 -8.10
C ASP A 227 1.62 -1.65 -7.78
N THR A 228 2.52 -1.77 -6.81
CA THR A 228 3.44 -0.68 -6.47
C THR A 228 4.40 -0.41 -7.62
N MET A 229 4.93 -1.45 -8.28
CA MET A 229 5.74 -1.29 -9.49
C MET A 229 4.94 -0.68 -10.64
N ALA A 230 3.68 -1.11 -10.82
CA ALA A 230 2.79 -0.57 -11.84
C ALA A 230 2.43 0.90 -11.63
N ARG A 231 2.20 1.35 -10.39
CA ARG A 231 1.92 2.76 -10.03
C ARG A 231 3.06 3.71 -10.43
N PHE A 232 4.29 3.21 -10.49
CA PHE A 232 5.46 3.98 -10.92
C PHE A 232 5.82 3.76 -12.40
N GLY A 233 4.95 3.09 -13.17
CA GLY A 233 5.15 2.84 -14.60
C GLY A 233 6.25 1.81 -14.91
N LEU A 234 6.69 1.04 -13.92
CA LEU A 234 7.70 0.01 -14.09
C LEU A 234 6.98 -1.32 -14.37
N ARG A 235 6.66 -1.60 -15.63
CA ARG A 235 6.29 -2.96 -16.04
C ARG A 235 7.54 -3.86 -15.91
N PRO A 236 7.38 -5.15 -15.57
CA PRO A 236 8.49 -6.12 -15.57
C PRO A 236 9.17 -6.25 -16.95
N ASP A 237 8.51 -5.78 -18.00
CA ASP A 237 8.92 -5.95 -19.40
C ASP A 237 9.60 -4.68 -19.94
N LEU A 238 10.76 -4.36 -19.38
CA LEU A 238 11.81 -3.67 -20.12
C LEU A 238 12.99 -4.62 -20.19
N ARG A 239 12.86 -5.65 -21.04
CA ARG A 239 14.06 -6.16 -21.71
C ARG A 239 14.63 -4.96 -22.45
N PRO A 240 15.89 -4.56 -22.22
CA PRO A 240 16.52 -3.62 -23.14
C PRO A 240 16.46 -4.28 -24.51
N SER A 241 15.68 -3.69 -25.43
CA SER A 241 15.82 -4.05 -26.83
C SER A 241 17.26 -3.70 -27.19
N LEU A 242 18.09 -4.72 -27.32
CA LEU A 242 19.39 -4.59 -27.97
C LEU A 242 19.13 -3.83 -29.28
N PRO A 243 19.83 -2.71 -29.54
CA PRO A 243 19.75 -2.08 -30.83
C PRO A 243 20.06 -3.16 -31.89
N PRO A 244 19.30 -3.22 -33.00
CA PRO A 244 19.64 -4.13 -34.07
C PRO A 244 21.10 -3.89 -34.46
N PRO A 245 21.88 -4.96 -34.73
CA PRO A 245 23.28 -4.80 -35.10
C PRO A 245 23.36 -3.80 -36.25
N ALA A 246 24.15 -2.75 -36.05
CA ALA A 246 24.40 -1.74 -37.06
C ALA A 246 24.79 -2.47 -38.35
N ALA A 247 23.96 -2.33 -39.38
CA ALA A 247 24.27 -2.85 -40.70
C ALA A 247 25.63 -2.28 -41.10
N ALA A 248 26.60 -3.19 -41.27
CA ALA A 248 27.94 -2.84 -41.71
C ALA A 248 27.85 -1.92 -42.92
N ALA A 249 28.48 -0.76 -42.80
CA ALA A 249 28.62 0.19 -43.90
C ALA A 249 29.19 -0.56 -45.11
N LYS A 250 28.41 -0.60 -46.21
CA LYS A 250 28.93 -1.05 -47.50
C LYS A 250 30.08 -0.12 -47.89
N ALA A 251 31.25 -0.71 -48.06
CA ALA A 251 32.39 -0.06 -48.69
C ALA A 251 32.02 0.48 -50.08
N PRO A 252 32.61 1.60 -50.52
CA PRO A 252 32.33 2.17 -51.84
C PRO A 252 32.86 1.25 -52.95
N ALA A 253 32.06 1.10 -53.99
CA ALA A 253 32.40 0.33 -55.19
C ALA A 253 33.59 0.94 -55.94
N PRO A 254 34.45 0.13 -56.58
CA PRO A 254 35.56 0.62 -57.38
C PRO A 254 35.06 1.26 -58.68
N ALA A 255 35.74 2.34 -59.07
CA ALA A 255 35.51 3.07 -60.30
C ALA A 255 35.94 2.25 -61.52
N GLU A 256 35.03 2.06 -62.48
CA GLU A 256 35.38 1.62 -63.84
C GLU A 256 35.90 2.82 -64.62
N GLY A 257 37.22 2.85 -64.80
CA GLY A 257 37.93 3.71 -65.73
C GLY A 257 38.19 2.99 -67.04
N ALA A 258 37.99 3.72 -68.13
CA ALA A 258 38.21 3.31 -69.50
C ALA A 258 39.66 2.94 -69.83
N GLY A 259 39.81 1.98 -70.75
CA GLY A 259 41.03 1.59 -71.47
C GLY A 259 40.74 0.22 -72.09
N GLY A 260 40.50 0.05 -73.39
CA GLY A 260 41.30 0.56 -74.49
C GLY A 260 42.31 -0.52 -74.84
N ASP A 261 41.94 -1.44 -75.74
CA ASP A 261 42.91 -2.22 -76.50
C ASP A 261 42.47 -2.29 -77.95
N GLN A 262 43.32 -1.74 -78.81
CA GLN A 262 43.29 -1.88 -80.26
C GLN A 262 43.81 -3.27 -80.62
N VAL A 263 43.46 -3.79 -81.80
CA VAL A 263 44.42 -4.19 -82.86
C VAL A 263 43.74 -5.08 -83.93
N PHE A 264 43.66 -4.49 -85.14
CA PHE A 264 43.84 -5.06 -86.49
C PHE A 264 42.77 -5.94 -87.18
N GLU A 265 42.15 -5.29 -88.19
CA GLU A 265 42.27 -5.61 -89.64
C GLU A 265 41.75 -6.96 -90.17
N ALA A 266 40.68 -6.89 -90.98
CA ALA A 266 40.70 -7.20 -92.42
C ALA A 266 39.36 -7.79 -92.95
N ASP A 267 38.75 -7.01 -93.84
CA ASP A 267 38.35 -7.42 -95.19
C ASP A 267 37.05 -8.23 -95.46
N SER A 268 36.47 -7.83 -96.60
CA SER A 268 35.57 -8.57 -97.50
C SER A 268 34.05 -8.70 -97.24
N MET A 269 33.34 -7.92 -98.07
CA MET A 269 32.38 -8.38 -99.08
C MET A 269 30.91 -8.73 -98.74
N ARG A 270 30.04 -8.00 -99.48
CA ARG A 270 28.79 -8.40 -100.18
C ARG A 270 27.53 -8.56 -99.32
N SER A 271 26.49 -7.75 -99.60
CA SER A 271 25.32 -8.04 -100.48
C SER A 271 24.58 -9.28 -99.97
N THR A 272 23.32 -9.18 -99.54
CA THR A 272 22.12 -8.62 -100.18
C THR A 272 21.02 -8.43 -99.16
#